data_AF-A0A4P9K4Z2-F1
#
_entry.id   AF-A0A4P9K4Z2-F1
#
_cell.length_a   1.000
_cell.length_b   1.000
_cell.length_c   1.000
_cell.angle_alpha   90.00
_cell.angle_beta   90.00
_cell.angle_gamma   90.00
#
_symmetry.space_group_name_H-M   'P 1'
#
loop_
_entity.id
_entity.type
_entity.pdbx_description
1 polymer ?
#
loop_
_entity_poly.entity_id
_entity_poly.type
_entity_poly.pdbx_seq_one_letter_code
_entity_poly.pdbx_strand_id
1 'polypeptide(L)'
;MTANKTRKSLPMFWILLLGSMPILAFMLWLQPERAPLDQKTLPWNAYYDDSGQLHALGLQIGKSTLQDAVDLYGKDVEVKLFSEADESNKSVEAFFPVMYIGSIKAGLALRLNASVEHIEQAYSKGKKTQLTSSGAREVELYSEEVKSFLNSTIHSVTLVPRKNLDQVSISKRFGEPDRKIKQDDGLEHWFFNKLGLEMIIDPEGPEALQYVQSPA
;
A
#
# COMPACT_ATOMS: atom_id res chain seq x y z
N MET A 1 -59.92 -17.42 -49.12
CA MET A 1 -59.97 -17.29 -47.65
C MET A 1 -58.59 -17.63 -47.09
N THR A 2 -57.82 -16.63 -46.66
CA THR A 2 -56.53 -16.85 -45.99
C THR A 2 -56.62 -16.28 -44.58
N ALA A 3 -56.61 -17.17 -43.59
CA ALA A 3 -56.72 -16.82 -42.18
C ALA A 3 -55.45 -16.09 -41.72
N ASN A 4 -55.61 -14.86 -41.22
CA ASN A 4 -54.52 -14.04 -40.71
C ASN A 4 -54.18 -14.50 -39.28
N LYS A 5 -52.98 -15.05 -39.08
CA LYS A 5 -52.53 -15.59 -37.80
C LYS A 5 -51.98 -14.44 -36.95
N THR A 6 -52.72 -14.03 -35.92
CA THR A 6 -52.29 -12.97 -34.99
C THR A 6 -51.08 -13.43 -34.17
N ARG A 7 -49.93 -12.79 -34.37
CA ARG A 7 -48.72 -13.01 -33.56
C ARG A 7 -48.96 -12.40 -32.17
N LYS A 8 -48.99 -13.23 -31.12
CA LYS A 8 -48.91 -12.75 -29.74
C LYS A 8 -47.53 -12.13 -29.52
N SER A 9 -47.48 -10.83 -29.24
CA SER A 9 -46.24 -10.16 -28.83
C SER A 9 -45.87 -10.59 -27.40
N LEU A 10 -44.59 -10.85 -27.18
CA LEU A 10 -44.08 -11.15 -25.85
C LEU A 10 -44.25 -9.92 -24.93
N PRO A 11 -44.58 -10.10 -23.64
CA PRO A 11 -44.64 -9.00 -22.69
C PRO A 11 -43.31 -8.24 -22.65
N MET A 12 -43.36 -6.91 -22.56
CA MET A 12 -42.18 -6.03 -22.60
C MET A 12 -41.05 -6.45 -21.64
N PHE A 13 -41.41 -7.00 -20.47
CA PHE A 13 -40.48 -7.56 -19.49
C PHE A 13 -39.57 -8.66 -20.06
N TRP A 14 -40.11 -9.58 -20.87
CA TRP A 14 -39.33 -10.67 -21.46
C TRP A 14 -38.39 -10.19 -22.56
N ILE A 15 -38.77 -9.13 -23.28
CA ILE A 15 -37.91 -8.49 -24.29
C ILE A 15 -36.72 -7.81 -23.60
N LEU A 16 -36.96 -7.11 -22.49
CA LEU A 16 -35.90 -6.47 -21.71
C LEU A 16 -34.98 -7.49 -21.04
N LEU A 17 -35.53 -8.58 -20.48
CA LEU A 17 -34.76 -9.64 -19.84
C LEU A 17 -33.90 -10.43 -20.84
N LEU A 18 -34.48 -10.82 -21.99
CA LEU A 18 -33.74 -11.52 -23.04
C LEU A 18 -32.76 -10.60 -23.77
N GLY A 19 -33.07 -9.31 -23.88
CA GLY A 19 -32.18 -8.31 -24.48
C GLY A 19 -31.00 -7.93 -23.59
N SER A 20 -31.14 -8.00 -22.26
CA SER A 20 -30.06 -7.70 -21.32
C SER A 20 -29.05 -8.84 -21.16
N MET A 21 -29.47 -10.10 -21.36
CA MET A 21 -28.57 -11.25 -21.31
C MET A 21 -27.37 -11.19 -22.27
N PRO A 22 -27.51 -10.90 -23.59
CA PRO A 22 -26.37 -10.80 -24.48
C PRO A 22 -25.46 -9.62 -24.14
N ILE A 23 -26.01 -8.51 -23.62
CA ILE A 23 -25.22 -7.35 -23.16
C ILE A 23 -24.40 -7.73 -21.93
N LEU A 24 -25.00 -8.43 -20.97
CA LEU A 24 -24.31 -8.93 -19.78
C LEU A 24 -23.24 -9.97 -20.16
N ALA A 25 -23.56 -10.90 -21.08
CA ALA A 25 -22.60 -11.88 -21.58
C ALA A 25 -21.42 -11.21 -22.31
N PHE A 26 -21.70 -10.16 -23.09
CA PHE A 26 -20.68 -9.36 -23.76
C PHE A 26 -19.82 -8.57 -22.76
N MET A 27 -20.42 -7.97 -21.71
CA MET A 27 -19.65 -7.34 -20.63
C MET A 27 -18.78 -8.33 -19.85
N LEU A 28 -19.27 -9.55 -19.61
CA LEU A 28 -18.50 -10.60 -18.95
C LEU A 28 -17.37 -11.13 -19.85
N TRP A 29 -17.60 -11.17 -21.17
CA TRP A 29 -16.57 -11.56 -22.15
C TRP A 29 -15.48 -10.49 -22.32
N LEU A 30 -15.82 -9.21 -22.15
CA LEU A 30 -14.86 -8.11 -22.12
C LEU A 30 -14.10 -7.98 -20.80
N GLN A 31 -14.31 -8.87 -19.82
CA GLN A 31 -13.52 -8.79 -18.60
C GLN A 31 -12.05 -9.03 -18.93
N PRO A 32 -11.16 -8.05 -18.72
CA PRO A 32 -9.74 -8.29 -18.88
C PRO A 32 -9.35 -9.46 -17.98
N GLU A 33 -8.58 -10.43 -18.51
CA GLU A 33 -8.02 -11.49 -17.68
C GLU A 33 -7.36 -10.83 -16.47
N ARG A 34 -7.77 -11.26 -15.27
CA ARG A 34 -7.13 -10.77 -14.04
C ARG A 34 -5.65 -11.07 -14.19
N ALA A 35 -4.84 -10.02 -14.27
CA ALA A 35 -3.40 -10.18 -14.34
C ALA A 35 -2.99 -11.13 -13.20
N PRO A 36 -2.17 -12.16 -13.50
CA PRO A 36 -1.74 -13.10 -12.48
C PRO A 36 -1.10 -12.33 -11.32
N LEU A 37 -1.41 -12.71 -10.09
CA LEU A 37 -0.83 -12.11 -8.90
C LEU A 37 0.70 -12.18 -9.00
N ASP A 38 1.35 -11.02 -9.02
CA ASP A 38 2.80 -10.98 -8.94
C ASP A 38 3.23 -11.41 -7.52
N GLN A 39 3.83 -12.59 -7.44
CA GLN A 39 4.30 -13.17 -6.19
C GLN A 39 5.30 -12.25 -5.47
N LYS A 40 6.05 -11.40 -6.20
CA LYS A 40 7.01 -10.46 -5.60
C LYS A 40 6.34 -9.39 -4.74
N THR A 41 5.06 -9.12 -4.98
CA THR A 41 4.28 -8.14 -4.22
C THR A 41 3.77 -8.67 -2.89
N LEU A 42 3.80 -9.99 -2.67
CA LEU A 42 3.32 -10.58 -1.42
C LEU A 42 4.23 -10.22 -0.24
N PRO A 43 3.67 -9.87 0.93
CA PRO A 43 4.47 -9.42 2.07
C PRO A 43 5.52 -10.44 2.54
N TRP A 44 5.16 -11.73 2.52
CA TRP A 44 6.04 -12.81 2.96
C TRP A 44 7.06 -13.27 1.91
N ASN A 45 7.08 -12.68 0.71
CA ASN A 45 8.04 -13.00 -0.34
C ASN A 45 9.18 -11.97 -0.43
N ALA A 46 9.38 -11.16 0.61
CA ALA A 46 10.55 -10.30 0.71
C ALA A 46 11.85 -11.13 0.73
N TYR A 47 12.93 -10.61 0.15
CA TYR A 47 14.21 -11.30 0.09
C TYR A 47 15.36 -10.33 -0.18
N TYR A 48 16.57 -10.71 0.20
CA TYR A 48 17.80 -10.06 -0.26
C TYR A 48 18.31 -10.76 -1.52
N ASP A 49 18.66 -10.00 -2.55
CA ASP A 49 19.31 -10.55 -3.75
C ASP A 49 20.81 -10.80 -3.54
N ASP A 50 21.49 -11.31 -4.57
CA ASP A 50 22.92 -11.63 -4.52
C ASP A 50 23.83 -10.41 -4.24
N SER A 51 23.32 -9.19 -4.46
CA SER A 51 24.01 -7.94 -4.12
C SER A 51 23.74 -7.46 -2.69
N GLY A 52 22.93 -8.19 -1.93
CA GLY A 52 22.46 -7.81 -0.60
C GLY A 52 21.39 -6.72 -0.64
N GLN A 53 20.75 -6.46 -1.79
CA GLN A 53 19.67 -5.48 -1.91
C GLN A 53 18.35 -6.12 -1.44
N LEU A 54 17.63 -5.45 -0.53
CA LEU A 54 16.31 -5.89 -0.09
C LEU A 54 15.26 -5.61 -1.18
N HIS A 55 14.51 -6.65 -1.54
CA HIS A 55 13.30 -6.59 -2.34
C HIS A 55 12.11 -6.91 -1.43
N ALA A 56 11.13 -6.00 -1.35
CA ALA A 56 9.92 -6.21 -0.56
C ALA A 56 8.72 -5.58 -1.25
N LEU A 57 7.59 -6.29 -1.24
CA LEU A 57 6.32 -5.83 -1.81
C LEU A 57 6.40 -5.45 -3.31
N GLY A 58 7.40 -5.94 -4.04
CA GLY A 58 7.63 -5.62 -5.45
C GLY A 58 8.57 -4.42 -5.68
N LEU A 59 9.15 -3.85 -4.63
CA LEU A 59 10.06 -2.71 -4.66
C LEU A 59 11.47 -3.08 -4.17
N GLN A 60 12.47 -2.34 -4.64
CA GLN A 60 13.86 -2.42 -4.16
C GLN A 60 14.10 -1.32 -3.13
N ILE A 61 14.24 -1.69 -1.86
CA ILE A 61 14.35 -0.73 -0.75
C ILE A 61 15.66 0.08 -0.83
N GLY A 62 15.56 1.39 -0.95
CA GLY A 62 16.71 2.30 -1.16
C GLY A 62 17.02 2.61 -2.62
N LYS A 63 16.43 1.88 -3.59
CA LYS A 63 16.62 2.11 -5.03
C LYS A 63 15.34 2.52 -5.75
N SER A 64 14.23 1.81 -5.50
CA SER A 64 12.93 2.18 -6.05
C SER A 64 12.52 3.56 -5.55
N THR A 65 11.90 4.31 -6.43
CA THR A 65 11.42 5.68 -6.22
C THR A 65 9.96 5.71 -5.81
N LEU A 66 9.47 6.86 -5.34
CA LEU A 66 8.04 7.08 -5.16
C LEU A 66 7.28 6.85 -6.49
N GLN A 67 7.83 7.26 -7.63
CA GLN A 67 7.22 7.03 -8.94
C GLN A 67 7.03 5.53 -9.22
N ASP A 68 8.03 4.69 -8.93
CA ASP A 68 7.91 3.24 -9.09
C ASP A 68 6.77 2.65 -8.24
N ALA A 69 6.58 3.16 -7.02
CA ALA A 69 5.48 2.74 -6.16
C ALA A 69 4.11 3.22 -6.67
N VAL A 70 4.03 4.43 -7.23
CA VAL A 70 2.81 4.95 -7.88
C VAL A 70 2.44 4.10 -9.10
N ASP A 71 3.44 3.71 -9.90
CA ASP A 71 3.22 2.86 -11.07
C ASP A 71 2.78 1.44 -10.66
N LEU A 72 3.25 0.95 -9.52
CA LEU A 72 2.91 -0.38 -9.00
C LEU A 72 1.55 -0.43 -8.28
N TYR A 73 1.23 0.54 -7.43
CA TYR A 73 0.06 0.49 -6.54
C TYR A 73 -1.07 1.44 -6.94
N GLY A 74 -0.82 2.39 -7.84
CA GLY A 74 -1.81 3.35 -8.34
C GLY A 74 -1.60 4.77 -7.85
N LYS A 75 -2.52 5.66 -8.24
CA LYS A 75 -2.34 7.13 -8.11
C LYS A 75 -2.92 7.73 -6.82
N ASP A 76 -3.59 6.93 -6.00
CA ASP A 76 -4.15 7.38 -4.74
C ASP A 76 -3.04 7.40 -3.67
N VAL A 77 -2.20 8.44 -3.75
CA VAL A 77 -1.06 8.64 -2.86
C VAL A 77 -1.10 10.05 -2.26
N GLU A 78 -0.93 10.13 -0.95
CA GLU A 78 -0.80 11.37 -0.19
C GLU A 78 0.64 11.54 0.25
N VAL A 79 1.31 12.62 -0.17
CA VAL A 79 2.68 12.92 0.28
C VAL A 79 2.64 14.05 1.30
N LYS A 80 3.20 13.78 2.48
CA LYS A 80 3.19 14.70 3.63
C LYS A 80 4.57 14.74 4.27
N LEU A 81 4.83 15.83 4.99
CA LEU A 81 6.00 15.94 5.84
C LEU A 81 5.60 15.73 7.29
N PHE A 82 6.47 15.09 8.06
CA PHE A 82 6.32 14.88 9.49
C PHE A 82 7.52 15.45 10.22
N SER A 83 7.29 15.97 11.42
CA SER A 83 8.36 16.38 12.35
C SER A 83 7.92 16.18 13.79
N GLU A 84 8.87 16.22 14.71
CA GLU A 84 8.55 16.35 16.13
C GLU A 84 7.89 17.72 16.43
N ALA A 85 7.35 17.86 17.64
CA ALA A 85 6.72 19.10 18.09
C ALA A 85 7.68 20.32 18.07
N ASP A 86 8.97 20.09 18.27
CA ASP A 86 10.04 21.10 18.19
C ASP A 86 10.60 21.29 16.76
N GLU A 87 9.94 20.69 15.76
CA GLU A 87 10.32 20.69 14.35
C GLU A 87 11.63 19.94 14.03
N SER A 88 12.15 19.15 14.96
CA SER A 88 13.27 18.22 14.70
C SER A 88 12.82 16.97 13.94
N ASN A 89 13.80 16.17 13.49
CA ASN A 89 13.59 14.87 12.82
C ASN A 89 12.59 14.91 11.65
N LYS A 90 12.68 15.94 10.81
CA LYS A 90 11.80 16.08 9.65
C LYS A 90 11.95 14.90 8.68
N SER A 91 10.83 14.41 8.19
CA SER A 91 10.79 13.31 7.23
C SER A 91 9.67 13.53 6.22
N VAL A 92 9.84 12.94 5.04
CA VAL A 92 8.80 12.88 4.01
C VAL A 92 8.24 11.47 3.93
N GLU A 93 6.92 11.37 3.97
CA GLU A 93 6.21 10.12 3.84
C GLU A 93 5.16 10.20 2.73
N ALA A 94 5.05 9.12 1.96
CA ALA A 94 4.00 8.91 0.99
C ALA A 94 3.07 7.80 1.47
N PHE A 95 1.78 8.07 1.52
CA PHE A 95 0.78 7.16 2.04
C PHE A 95 -0.23 6.76 0.98
N PHE A 96 -0.38 5.45 0.74
CA PHE A 96 -1.45 4.87 -0.05
C PHE A 96 -2.52 4.37 0.92
N PRO A 97 -3.67 5.07 1.03
CA PRO A 97 -4.67 4.76 2.06
C PRO A 97 -5.33 3.40 1.85
N VAL A 98 -5.52 2.99 0.59
CA VAL A 98 -6.10 1.71 0.22
C VAL A 98 -5.38 1.13 -0.98
N MET A 99 -4.78 -0.05 -0.79
CA MET A 99 -4.24 -0.86 -1.88
C MET A 99 -4.61 -2.33 -1.71
N TYR A 100 -4.48 -3.09 -2.81
CA TYR A 100 -4.76 -4.51 -2.86
C TYR A 100 -3.52 -5.28 -3.35
N ILE A 101 -3.06 -6.23 -2.55
CA ILE A 101 -2.05 -7.23 -2.95
C ILE A 101 -2.76 -8.58 -2.98
N GLY A 102 -3.18 -9.01 -4.16
CA GLY A 102 -4.05 -10.18 -4.29
C GLY A 102 -5.35 -9.98 -3.51
N SER A 103 -5.56 -10.76 -2.44
CA SER A 103 -6.72 -10.65 -1.54
C SER A 103 -6.49 -9.78 -0.31
N ILE A 104 -5.27 -9.27 -0.11
CA ILE A 104 -4.91 -8.45 1.05
C ILE A 104 -5.30 -7.01 0.76
N LYS A 105 -6.24 -6.47 1.54
CA LYS A 105 -6.52 -5.03 1.58
C LYS A 105 -5.65 -4.40 2.66
N ALA A 106 -4.89 -3.36 2.33
CA ALA A 106 -3.97 -2.71 3.26
C ALA A 106 -3.88 -1.20 3.01
N GLY A 107 -3.31 -0.47 3.96
CA GLY A 107 -2.64 0.81 3.71
C GLY A 107 -1.13 0.61 3.61
N LEU A 108 -0.43 1.53 2.93
CA LEU A 108 1.02 1.49 2.77
C LEU A 108 1.61 2.86 3.01
N ALA A 109 2.57 2.96 3.91
CA ALA A 109 3.38 4.15 4.13
C ALA A 109 4.79 3.92 3.59
N LEU A 110 5.32 4.89 2.86
CA LEU A 110 6.69 4.93 2.36
C LEU A 110 7.40 6.08 3.01
N ARG A 111 8.49 5.83 3.73
CA ARG A 111 9.43 6.90 4.10
C ARG A 111 10.38 7.11 2.95
N LEU A 112 10.56 8.35 2.48
CA LEU A 112 11.42 8.64 1.33
C LEU A 112 12.78 9.19 1.78
N ASN A 113 13.81 8.89 1.00
CA ASN A 113 15.12 9.51 1.07
C ASN A 113 15.09 10.83 0.30
N ALA A 114 15.12 11.94 1.02
CA ALA A 114 15.33 13.28 0.45
C ALA A 114 16.40 14.00 1.28
N SER A 115 17.10 14.96 0.65
CA SER A 115 18.11 15.72 1.39
C SER A 115 17.44 16.61 2.44
N VAL A 116 18.18 16.92 3.50
CA VAL A 116 17.69 17.81 4.58
C VAL A 116 17.27 19.15 3.99
N GLU A 117 18.05 19.70 3.05
CA GLU A 117 17.76 20.97 2.39
C GLU A 117 16.45 20.92 1.60
N HIS A 118 16.19 19.82 0.90
CA HIS A 118 14.96 19.65 0.13
C HIS A 118 13.74 19.53 1.04
N ILE A 119 13.85 18.74 2.11
CA ILE A 119 12.80 18.60 3.13
C ILE A 119 12.49 19.96 3.79
N GLU A 120 13.51 20.71 4.21
CA GLU A 120 13.32 22.04 4.84
C GLU A 120 12.69 23.05 3.88
N GLN A 121 13.10 23.05 2.62
CA GLN A 121 12.50 23.91 1.59
C GLN A 121 11.01 23.60 1.41
N ALA A 122 10.65 22.32 1.26
CA ALA A 122 9.26 21.89 1.12
C ALA A 122 8.45 22.17 2.39
N TYR A 123 9.03 21.95 3.58
CA TYR A 123 8.40 22.20 4.88
C TYR A 123 8.05 23.69 5.06
N SER A 124 8.96 24.59 4.72
CA SER A 124 8.74 26.05 4.80
C SER A 124 7.64 26.57 3.88
N LYS A 125 7.34 25.84 2.80
CA LYS A 125 6.29 26.13 1.82
C LYS A 125 5.03 25.29 2.05
N GLY A 126 4.91 24.61 3.19
CA GLY A 126 3.79 23.76 3.53
C GLY A 126 2.44 24.47 3.33
N LYS A 127 1.46 23.73 2.79
CA LYS A 127 0.10 24.23 2.56
C LYS A 127 -0.67 24.36 3.86
N LYS A 128 -0.56 23.36 4.73
CA LYS A 128 -1.27 23.30 6.00
C LYS A 128 -0.49 22.45 6.99
N THR A 129 -0.37 22.94 8.22
CA THR A 129 0.23 22.19 9.34
C THR A 129 -0.85 21.81 10.34
N GLN A 130 -0.81 20.59 10.85
CA GLN A 130 -1.65 20.10 11.93
C GLN A 130 -0.84 19.25 12.91
N LEU A 131 -1.37 19.03 14.11
CA LEU A 131 -0.79 18.11 15.08
C LEU A 131 -1.45 16.73 14.96
N THR A 132 -0.65 15.68 15.02
CA THR A 132 -1.13 14.29 15.13
C THR A 132 -1.58 14.01 16.57
N SER A 133 -2.20 12.85 16.79
CA SER A 133 -2.54 12.37 18.13
C SER A 133 -1.32 12.17 19.04
N SER A 134 -0.14 11.89 18.46
CA SER A 134 1.13 11.78 19.19
C SER A 134 1.79 13.12 19.50
N GLY A 135 1.26 14.23 18.98
CA GLY A 135 1.85 15.57 19.12
C GLY A 135 2.91 15.90 18.07
N ALA A 136 3.22 14.98 17.14
CA ALA A 136 4.02 15.26 15.97
C ALA A 136 3.30 16.27 15.06
N ARG A 137 4.06 17.00 14.25
CA ARG A 137 3.52 17.91 13.24
C ARG A 137 3.42 17.17 11.91
N GLU A 138 2.27 17.29 11.28
CA GLU A 138 1.99 16.84 9.92
C GLU A 138 1.81 18.06 9.03
N VAL A 139 2.53 18.12 7.93
CA VAL A 139 2.46 19.22 6.95
C VAL A 139 1.99 18.68 5.61
N GLU A 140 0.81 19.15 5.19
CA GLU A 140 0.27 18.94 3.86
C GLU A 140 1.04 19.79 2.84
N LEU A 141 1.36 19.21 1.68
CA LEU A 141 2.12 19.86 0.63
C LEU A 141 1.24 20.34 -0.53
N TYR A 142 1.70 21.37 -1.24
CA TYR A 142 1.15 21.72 -2.55
C TYR A 142 1.58 20.70 -3.61
N SER A 143 0.78 20.53 -4.67
CA SER A 143 1.07 19.55 -5.72
C SER A 143 2.42 19.75 -6.43
N GLU A 144 2.95 20.97 -6.49
CA GLU A 144 4.28 21.27 -7.02
C GLU A 144 5.39 20.63 -6.16
N GLU A 145 5.29 20.78 -4.83
CA GLU A 145 6.23 20.20 -3.88
C GLU A 145 6.12 18.67 -3.87
N VAL A 146 4.90 18.12 -3.96
CA VAL A 146 4.69 16.66 -4.09
C VAL A 146 5.42 16.09 -5.31
N LYS A 147 5.33 16.76 -6.47
CA LYS A 147 6.02 16.29 -7.69
C LYS A 147 7.53 16.25 -7.54
N SER A 148 8.10 17.13 -6.72
CA SER A 148 9.55 17.15 -6.48
C SER A 148 10.07 15.89 -5.77
N PHE A 149 9.20 15.17 -5.04
CA PHE A 149 9.54 13.94 -4.34
C PHE A 149 9.37 12.66 -5.17
N LEU A 150 8.81 12.72 -6.38
CA LEU A 150 8.53 11.52 -7.20
C LEU A 150 9.78 10.68 -7.48
N ASN A 151 10.93 11.31 -7.65
CA ASN A 151 12.21 10.63 -7.91
C ASN A 151 12.99 10.31 -6.62
N SER A 152 12.45 10.62 -5.43
CA SER A 152 13.08 10.27 -4.16
C SER A 152 13.02 8.76 -3.96
N THR A 153 14.14 8.15 -3.60
CA THR A 153 14.17 6.69 -3.34
C THR A 153 13.48 6.38 -2.02
N ILE A 154 13.02 5.14 -1.86
CA ILE A 154 12.27 4.71 -0.67
C ILE A 154 13.26 4.25 0.40
N HIS A 155 13.23 4.87 1.57
CA HIS A 155 14.03 4.46 2.74
C HIS A 155 13.47 3.18 3.38
N SER A 156 12.16 3.15 3.60
CA SER A 156 11.46 2.03 4.23
C SER A 156 10.02 1.98 3.78
N VAL A 157 9.42 0.79 3.85
CA VAL A 157 8.02 0.54 3.48
C VAL A 157 7.30 -0.06 4.68
N THR A 158 6.17 0.50 5.08
CA THR A 158 5.33 -0.04 6.14
C THR A 158 3.97 -0.42 5.57
N LEU A 159 3.66 -1.70 5.57
CA LEU A 159 2.35 -2.23 5.20
C LEU A 159 1.49 -2.40 6.45
N VAL A 160 0.27 -1.88 6.40
CA VAL A 160 -0.73 -2.01 7.47
C VAL A 160 -1.95 -2.75 6.92
N PRO A 161 -2.02 -4.09 7.09
CA PRO A 161 -3.17 -4.87 6.67
C PRO A 161 -4.47 -4.39 7.34
N ARG A 162 -5.60 -4.43 6.64
CA ARG A 162 -6.92 -4.10 7.26
C ARG A 162 -7.48 -5.24 8.11
N LYS A 163 -6.88 -6.42 8.05
CA LYS A 163 -7.24 -7.59 8.85
C LYS A 163 -6.01 -8.04 9.60
N ASN A 164 -6.18 -8.31 10.89
CA ASN A 164 -5.09 -8.77 11.74
C ASN A 164 -4.54 -10.11 11.25
N LEU A 165 -3.22 -10.25 11.38
CA LEU A 165 -2.50 -11.49 11.10
C LEU A 165 -2.40 -12.30 12.39
N ASP A 166 -3.18 -13.37 12.48
CA ASP A 166 -3.04 -14.27 13.62
C ASP A 166 -1.65 -14.96 13.63
N GLN A 167 -1.20 -15.38 14.81
CA GLN A 167 0.12 -15.99 14.99
C GLN A 167 0.36 -17.23 14.12
N VAL A 168 -0.67 -18.02 13.84
CA VAL A 168 -0.58 -19.21 12.98
C VAL A 168 -0.35 -18.79 11.52
N SER A 169 -1.04 -17.76 11.07
CA SER A 169 -0.89 -17.16 9.75
C SER A 169 0.49 -16.53 9.59
N ILE A 170 1.01 -15.85 10.63
CA ILE A 170 2.37 -15.31 10.64
C ILE A 170 3.39 -16.44 10.49
N SER A 171 3.36 -17.45 11.35
CA SER A 171 4.30 -18.58 11.31
C SER A 171 4.27 -19.32 9.96
N LYS A 172 3.09 -19.56 9.38
CA LYS A 172 2.95 -20.23 8.08
C LYS A 172 3.47 -19.42 6.89
N ARG A 173 3.42 -18.09 6.95
CA ARG A 173 3.78 -17.21 5.84
C ARG A 173 5.20 -16.70 5.95
N PHE A 174 5.59 -16.19 7.12
CA PHE A 174 6.86 -15.54 7.38
C PHE A 174 7.88 -16.46 8.07
N GLY A 175 7.43 -17.57 8.66
CA GLY A 175 8.27 -18.44 9.48
C GLY A 175 8.31 -18.00 10.95
N GLU A 176 9.27 -18.52 11.70
CA GLU A 176 9.51 -18.09 13.08
C GLU A 176 10.41 -16.83 13.09
N PRO A 177 10.13 -15.83 13.94
CA PRO A 177 10.97 -14.64 14.04
C PRO A 177 12.31 -14.98 14.69
N ASP A 178 13.36 -14.27 14.26
CA ASP A 178 14.70 -14.37 14.83
C ASP A 178 14.77 -13.77 16.23
N ARG A 179 13.99 -12.70 16.49
CA ARG A 179 13.91 -12.02 17.80
C ARG A 179 12.49 -11.51 18.06
N LYS A 180 12.11 -11.49 19.33
CA LYS A 180 10.90 -10.82 19.83
C LYS A 180 11.30 -9.90 20.98
N ILE A 181 10.96 -8.62 20.88
CA ILE A 181 11.35 -7.60 21.86
C ILE A 181 10.11 -6.78 22.18
N LYS A 182 9.87 -6.51 23.46
CA LYS A 182 8.87 -5.53 23.86
C LYS A 182 9.53 -4.14 23.89
N GLN A 183 9.05 -3.21 23.07
CA GLN A 183 9.61 -1.86 22.96
C GLN A 183 8.99 -0.92 24.00
N ASP A 184 9.51 0.31 24.09
CA ASP A 184 9.06 1.34 25.05
C ASP A 184 7.61 1.79 24.82
N ASP A 185 7.08 1.58 23.61
CA ASP A 185 5.66 1.78 23.27
C ASP A 185 4.74 0.70 23.87
N GLY A 186 5.33 -0.34 24.48
CA GLY A 186 4.61 -1.44 25.11
C GLY A 186 4.14 -2.54 24.14
N LEU A 187 4.47 -2.44 22.86
CA LEU A 187 4.11 -3.44 21.83
C LEU A 187 5.22 -4.48 21.67
N GLU A 188 4.86 -5.66 21.18
CA GLU A 188 5.85 -6.68 20.80
C GLU A 188 6.30 -6.45 19.36
N HIS A 189 7.62 -6.36 19.16
CA HIS A 189 8.27 -6.22 17.87
C HIS A 189 8.97 -7.53 17.54
N TRP A 190 8.55 -8.14 16.43
CA TRP A 190 9.09 -9.41 15.93
C TRP A 190 9.98 -9.15 14.71
N PHE A 191 11.22 -9.62 14.77
CA PHE A 191 12.22 -9.36 13.74
C PHE A 191 12.47 -10.61 12.90
N PHE A 192 12.40 -10.44 11.57
CA PHE A 192 12.67 -11.47 10.57
C PHE A 192 13.83 -10.99 9.70
N ASN A 193 15.05 -11.28 10.12
CA ASN A 193 16.28 -10.75 9.54
C ASN A 193 16.43 -11.13 8.07
N LYS A 194 16.00 -12.34 7.69
CA LYS A 194 16.06 -12.82 6.29
C LYS A 194 15.12 -12.07 5.35
N LEU A 195 14.10 -11.41 5.90
CA LEU A 195 13.09 -10.67 5.15
C LEU A 195 13.29 -9.15 5.25
N GLY A 196 14.28 -8.69 6.02
CA GLY A 196 14.45 -7.27 6.34
C GLY A 196 13.22 -6.67 7.01
N LEU A 197 12.49 -7.48 7.79
CA LEU A 197 11.15 -7.18 8.29
C LEU A 197 11.16 -7.05 9.81
N GLU A 198 10.57 -5.95 10.28
CA GLU A 198 10.10 -5.75 11.64
C GLU A 198 8.57 -5.75 11.63
N MET A 199 7.97 -6.63 12.43
CA MET A 199 6.52 -6.75 12.58
C MET A 199 6.12 -6.27 13.97
N ILE A 200 5.36 -5.18 14.01
CA ILE A 200 4.81 -4.61 15.24
C ILE A 200 3.47 -5.29 15.50
N ILE A 201 3.40 -6.05 16.60
CA ILE A 201 2.22 -6.79 17.01
C ILE A 201 1.37 -5.91 17.91
N ASP A 202 0.22 -5.48 17.38
CA ASP A 202 -0.77 -4.71 18.11
C ASP A 202 -1.94 -5.63 18.53
N PRO A 203 -2.19 -5.82 19.85
CA PRO A 203 -3.30 -6.61 20.36
C PRO A 203 -4.69 -6.06 19.97
N GLU A 204 -4.82 -4.75 19.76
CA GLU A 204 -6.04 -4.07 19.31
C GLU A 204 -6.09 -3.98 17.78
N GLY A 205 -4.92 -4.06 17.14
CA GLY A 205 -4.71 -4.21 15.71
C GLY A 205 -4.93 -2.93 14.89
N PRO A 206 -4.59 -2.98 13.59
CA PRO A 206 -3.87 -4.05 12.90
C PRO A 206 -2.35 -4.00 13.13
N GLU A 207 -1.66 -5.12 12.88
CA GLU A 207 -0.19 -5.17 12.91
C GLU A 207 0.42 -4.30 11.81
N ALA A 208 1.63 -3.78 12.06
CA ALA A 208 2.40 -3.05 11.06
C ALA A 208 3.61 -3.87 10.62
N LEU A 209 3.82 -4.01 9.32
CA LEU A 209 4.93 -4.76 8.72
C LEU A 209 5.88 -3.77 8.06
N GLN A 210 6.99 -3.47 8.72
CA GLN A 210 7.99 -2.52 8.25
C GLN A 210 9.18 -3.25 7.62
N TYR A 211 9.45 -2.93 6.36
CA TYR A 211 10.59 -3.41 5.60
C TYR A 211 11.63 -2.31 5.47
N VAL A 212 12.86 -2.62 5.87
CA VAL A 212 14.01 -1.71 5.82
C VAL A 212 15.27 -2.52 5.52
N GLN A 213 16.20 -1.91 4.77
CA GLN A 213 17.43 -2.57 4.31
C GLN A 213 18.20 -3.27 5.43
N SER A 214 18.24 -2.68 6.63
CA SER A 214 18.83 -3.27 7.84
C SER A 214 17.93 -2.96 9.04
N PRO A 215 17.04 -3.88 9.45
CA PRO A 215 16.23 -3.69 10.65
C PRO A 215 17.13 -3.68 11.90
N ALA A 216 16.80 -2.83 12.89
CA ALA A 216 17.55 -2.68 14.14
C ALA A 216 17.47 -3.96 15.00
#